data_AF-A0A382U8X9-F1
#
_entry.id   AF-A0A382U8X9-F1
#
_cell.length_a   1.000
_cell.length_b   1.000
_cell.length_c   1.000
_cell.angle_alpha   90.00
_cell.angle_beta   90.00
_cell.angle_gamma   90.00
#
_symmetry.space_group_name_H-M   'P 1'
#
loop_
_entity.id
_entity.type
_entity.pdbx_description
1 polymer ?
#
loop_
_entity_poly.entity_id
_entity_poly.type
_entity_poly.pdbx_seq_one_letter_code
_entity_poly.pdbx_strand_id
1 'polypeptide(L)' 'INCLNNNLSQIRIVHGHGEGVLKKITQETLDKSEFVKRYYFDHNYSATIGELEY' A
#
# COMPACT_ATOMS: atom_id res chain seq x y z
N ILE A 1 -4.62 -10.35 5.20
CA ILE A 1 -5.71 -11.35 5.25
C ILE A 1 -7.09 -10.71 5.45
N ASN A 2 -7.32 -9.87 6.47
CA ASN A 2 -8.67 -9.32 6.72
C ASN A 2 -9.28 -8.59 5.50
N CYS A 3 -8.51 -7.79 4.76
CA CYS A 3 -8.99 -7.12 3.55
C CYS A 3 -9.45 -8.09 2.45
N LEU A 4 -8.73 -9.19 2.25
CA LEU A 4 -9.09 -10.24 1.29
C LEU A 4 -10.37 -10.96 1.72
N ASN A 5 -10.49 -11.30 3.01
CA ASN A 5 -11.70 -11.93 3.55
C ASN A 5 -12.94 -11.03 3.46
N ASN A 6 -12.75 -9.71 3.41
CA ASN A 6 -13.82 -8.73 3.21
C ASN A 6 -14.02 -8.36 1.74
N ASN A 7 -13.41 -9.09 0.80
CA ASN A 7 -13.53 -8.86 -0.63
C ASN A 7 -13.15 -7.43 -1.06
N LEU A 8 -12.20 -6.80 -0.36
CA LEU A 8 -11.68 -5.50 -0.75
C LEU A 8 -10.70 -5.68 -1.92
N SER A 9 -10.82 -4.84 -2.95
CA SER A 9 -9.92 -4.86 -4.10
C SER A 9 -8.63 -4.06 -3.88
N GLN A 10 -8.64 -3.13 -2.92
CA GLN A 10 -7.55 -2.18 -2.70
C GLN A 10 -7.37 -1.83 -1.22
N ILE A 11 -6.15 -1.41 -0.87
CA ILE A 11 -5.81 -0.78 0.40
C ILE A 11 -5.20 0.59 0.16
N ARG A 12 -5.41 1.52 1.10
CA ARG A 12 -4.74 2.82 1.13
C ARG A 12 -3.96 2.95 2.44
N ILE A 13 -2.65 3.06 2.33
CA ILE A 13 -1.73 3.25 3.46
C ILE A 13 -1.36 4.72 3.50
N VAL A 14 -1.91 5.46 4.47
CA VAL A 14 -1.60 6.87 4.70
C VAL A 14 -0.37 6.94 5.59
N HIS A 15 0.76 7.36 5.04
CA HIS A 15 2.04 7.46 5.75
C HIS A 15 2.50 8.91 5.96
N GLY A 16 1.78 9.89 5.38
CA GLY A 16 2.17 11.30 5.41
C GLY A 16 3.41 11.59 4.55
N HIS A 17 3.94 12.81 4.64
CA HIS A 17 5.13 13.22 3.91
C HIS A 17 6.41 12.90 4.70
N GLY A 18 6.64 13.65 5.80
CA GLY A 18 7.85 13.54 6.63
C GLY A 18 9.14 13.49 5.81
N GLU A 19 10.15 12.83 6.35
CA GLU A 19 11.40 12.49 5.63
C GLU A 19 11.23 11.32 4.64
N GLY A 20 10.00 10.87 4.37
CA GLY A 20 9.73 9.73 3.50
C GLY A 20 10.10 8.35 4.07
N VAL A 21 10.48 8.26 5.35
CA VAL A 21 10.85 6.98 6.00
C VAL A 21 9.71 5.96 5.94
N LEU A 22 8.49 6.37 6.32
CA LEU A 22 7.33 5.47 6.29
C LEU A 22 6.91 5.12 4.87
N LYS A 23 7.07 6.04 3.92
CA LYS A 23 6.86 5.76 2.49
C LYS A 23 7.79 4.63 2.04
N LYS A 24 9.09 4.74 2.32
CA LYS A 24 10.09 3.73 1.97
C LYS A 24 9.79 2.37 2.61
N ILE A 25 9.49 2.33 3.91
CA ILE A 25 9.12 1.10 4.61
C ILE A 25 7.85 0.49 3.99
N THR A 26 6.87 1.32 3.64
CA THR A 26 5.63 0.87 2.99
C THR A 26 5.95 0.19 1.66
N GLN A 27 6.76 0.82 0.81
CA GLN A 27 7.18 0.24 -0.47
C GLN A 27 7.90 -1.10 -0.27
N GLU A 28 8.92 -1.15 0.59
CA GLU A 28 9.68 -2.37 0.85
C GLU A 28 8.83 -3.51 1.43
N THR A 29 7.76 -3.17 2.16
CA THR A 29 6.80 -4.14 2.69
C THR A 29 5.87 -4.65 1.59
N LEU A 30 5.36 -3.76 0.74
CA LEU A 30 4.47 -4.12 -0.37
C LEU A 30 5.22 -4.93 -1.44
N ASP A 31 6.48 -4.59 -1.75
CA ASP A 31 7.33 -5.33 -2.69
C ASP A 31 7.53 -6.80 -2.28
N LYS A 32 7.44 -7.10 -0.97
CA LYS A 32 7.61 -8.45 -0.40
C LYS A 32 6.28 -9.16 -0.14
N SER A 33 5.15 -8.48 -0.34
CA SER A 33 3.84 -9.00 0.02
C SER A 33 3.28 -9.89 -1.09
N GLU A 34 2.98 -11.14 -0.78
CA GLU A 34 2.25 -12.05 -1.68
C GLU A 34 0.80 -11.62 -1.96
N PHE A 35 0.25 -10.73 -1.14
CA PHE A 35 -1.14 -10.28 -1.24
C PHE A 35 -1.35 -9.05 -2.13
N VAL A 36 -0.28 -8.43 -2.64
CA VAL A 36 -0.34 -7.15 -3.35
C VAL A 36 0.21 -7.33 -4.75
N LYS A 37 -0.65 -7.11 -5.73
CA LYS A 37 -0.32 -7.26 -7.16
C LYS A 37 0.55 -6.14 -7.67
N ARG A 38 0.18 -4.92 -7.31
CA ARG A 38 0.87 -3.68 -7.65
C ARG A 38 0.46 -2.57 -6.69
N TYR A 39 1.26 -1.52 -6.62
CA TYR A 39 0.92 -0.31 -5.88
C TYR A 39 1.34 0.95 -6.62
N TYR A 40 0.75 2.08 -6.24
CA TYR A 40 1.07 3.40 -6.76
C TYR A 40 0.86 4.46 -5.68
N PHE A 41 1.44 5.63 -5.86
CA PHE A 41 1.26 6.75 -4.93
C PHE A 41 -0.01 7.51 -5.24
N ASP A 42 -0.63 8.06 -4.20
CA ASP A 42 -1.67 9.07 -4.41
C ASP A 42 -1.07 10.36 -4.98
N HIS A 43 -1.93 11.26 -5.45
CA HIS A 43 -1.50 12.45 -6.19
C HIS A 43 -0.62 13.38 -5.36
N ASN A 44 -0.73 13.31 -4.03
CA ASN A 44 0.01 14.13 -3.10
C ASN A 44 1.22 13.39 -2.49
N TYR A 45 1.48 12.14 -2.88
CA TYR A 45 2.54 11.30 -2.30
C TYR A 45 2.48 11.13 -0.78
N SER A 46 1.32 11.36 -0.16
CA SER A 46 1.10 11.20 1.28
C SER A 46 0.51 9.84 1.63
N ALA A 47 0.06 9.10 0.61
CA ALA A 47 -0.40 7.74 0.74
C ALA A 47 0.11 6.85 -0.41
N THR A 48 0.16 5.56 -0.13
CA THR A 48 0.38 4.50 -1.12
C THR A 48 -0.89 3.67 -1.24
N ILE A 49 -1.35 3.44 -2.47
CA ILE A 49 -2.52 2.62 -2.78
C ILE A 49 -2.01 1.29 -3.33
N GLY A 50 -2.37 0.19 -2.67
CA GLY A 50 -2.06 -1.17 -3.09
C GLY A 50 -3.28 -1.87 -3.66
N GLU A 51 -3.13 -2.47 -4.84
CA GLU A 51 -4.12 -3.39 -5.41
C GLU A 51 -3.86 -4.80 -4.89
N LEU A 52 -4.89 -5.45 -4.36
CA LEU A 52 -4.76 -6.78 -3.78
C LEU A 52 -4.83 -7.86 -4.86
N GLU A 53 -4.09 -8.95 -4.65
CA GLU A 53 -4.27 -10.19 -5.40
C GLU A 53 -5.58 -10.84 -4.96
N TYR A 54 -6.52 -10.96 -5.89
CA TYR A 54 -7.89 -11.44 -5.68
C TYR A 54 -8.14 -12.70 -6.50
#